data_AF-I7II24-F1
#
_entry.id   AF-I7II24-F1
#
_cell.length_a   1.000
_cell.length_b   1.000
_cell.length_c   1.000
_cell.angle_alpha   90.00
_cell.angle_beta   90.00
_cell.angle_gamma   90.00
#
_symmetry.space_group_name_H-M   'P 1'
#
loop_
_entity.id
_entity.type
_entity.pdbx_description
1 polymer ?
#
loop_
_entity_poly.entity_id
_entity_poly.type
_entity_poly.pdbx_seq_one_letter_code
_entity_poly.pdbx_strand_id
1 'polypeptide(L)'
;LPVGNPAEPSLLIDGTMWEGTSGDPCDPCATWCDAISIRAGFYGDYVFDRVLKTDVTKTVDDMAAALTTGTGAVDAVAAATRDNAAYGKHIHDAEWATNAAYLALNIWDRFDVFCTLGASSGYFKAGSDAFSVVGLFGLKGDVTTVAQTNLPNVFLTQGVVELYTDTSFSWSIGARGALWECGCATLGAEFQYAQSKPKVETLNVLCTPAQFTVHKPRGYKNTPFPLPLDAGTEAAANTKSATIQYHEWQAGLALSYRLNMLVPYLGVKWSRASFDADNIRIAQPRLAATDAILKLTAWNPTFL
;
A
#
# COMPACT_ATOMS: atom_id res chain seq x y z
N LEU A 1 5.85 6.93 -7.73
CA LEU A 1 4.91 7.32 -8.80
C LEU A 1 3.94 6.18 -9.02
N PRO A 2 2.71 6.40 -9.54
CA PRO A 2 2.27 5.53 -10.61
C PRO A 2 3.23 5.85 -11.75
N VAL A 3 4.28 5.04 -11.89
CA VAL A 3 5.11 5.13 -13.09
C VAL A 3 4.13 4.84 -14.24
N GLY A 4 4.20 5.62 -15.32
CA GLY A 4 3.12 5.61 -16.32
C GLY A 4 2.06 6.70 -16.21
N ASN A 5 2.20 7.74 -15.38
CA ASN A 5 2.00 9.04 -16.04
C ASN A 5 3.13 9.12 -17.09
N PRO A 6 2.85 9.15 -18.41
CA PRO A 6 3.91 9.37 -19.38
C PRO A 6 4.68 10.60 -18.96
N ALA A 7 6.00 10.45 -18.86
CA ALA A 7 6.88 11.60 -18.85
C ALA A 7 6.84 12.23 -20.26
N GLU A 8 5.75 12.95 -20.50
CA GLU A 8 5.67 14.10 -21.40
C GLU A 8 5.93 15.36 -20.54
N PRO A 9 7.20 15.67 -20.21
CA PRO A 9 7.61 17.04 -19.89
C PRO A 9 7.74 17.87 -21.18
N SER A 10 7.32 17.33 -22.33
CA SER A 10 6.97 18.10 -23.51
C SER A 10 5.79 19.00 -23.16
N LEU A 11 6.14 20.22 -22.73
CA LEU A 11 5.23 21.36 -22.69
C LEU A 11 4.79 21.79 -24.10
N LEU A 12 5.36 21.16 -25.14
CA LEU A 12 4.68 20.88 -26.41
C LEU A 12 3.57 19.85 -26.16
N ILE A 13 2.35 20.34 -25.95
CA ILE A 13 1.14 19.51 -25.99
C ILE A 13 0.66 19.32 -27.46
N ASP A 14 1.26 20.07 -28.38
CA ASP A 14 1.12 19.92 -29.83
C ASP A 14 1.74 18.61 -30.37
N GLY A 15 0.89 17.75 -30.89
CA GLY A 15 1.28 16.76 -31.92
C GLY A 15 1.41 17.38 -33.32
N THR A 16 1.06 18.66 -33.46
CA THR A 16 1.05 19.41 -34.72
C THR A 16 2.30 20.26 -34.88
N MET A 17 3.31 19.68 -35.52
CA MET A 17 4.30 20.48 -36.25
C MET A 17 3.56 21.29 -37.33
N TRP A 18 3.51 22.61 -37.18
CA TRP A 18 2.81 23.51 -38.08
C TRP A 18 3.55 23.60 -39.43
N GLU A 19 3.24 22.69 -40.36
CA GLU A 19 3.68 22.71 -41.76
C GLU A 19 2.98 23.84 -42.55
N GLY A 20 3.16 25.11 -42.14
CA GLY A 20 2.29 26.18 -42.64
C GLY A 20 2.81 27.61 -42.70
N THR A 21 3.86 28.01 -41.97
CA THR A 21 4.47 29.35 -42.13
C THR A 21 5.82 29.48 -41.46
N SER A 22 6.65 30.40 -41.96
CA SER A 22 7.93 30.83 -41.37
C SER A 22 7.74 31.76 -40.16
N GLY A 23 6.95 31.32 -39.18
CA GLY A 23 6.82 31.99 -37.88
C GLY A 23 8.01 31.69 -36.98
N ASP A 24 8.35 32.61 -36.08
CA ASP A 24 9.32 32.34 -35.02
C ASP A 24 8.75 31.24 -34.10
N PRO A 25 9.45 30.11 -33.88
CA PRO A 25 8.98 29.04 -32.98
C PRO A 25 8.88 29.48 -31.51
N CYS A 26 9.22 30.73 -31.20
CA CYS A 26 9.15 31.37 -29.90
C CYS A 26 8.22 32.61 -29.88
N ASP A 27 7.47 32.90 -30.96
CA ASP A 27 6.38 33.88 -30.95
C ASP A 27 5.14 33.29 -30.26
N PRO A 28 4.69 33.84 -29.11
CA PRO A 28 3.51 33.33 -28.43
C PRO A 28 2.22 33.49 -29.27
N CYS A 29 2.18 34.42 -30.22
CA CYS A 29 0.99 34.66 -31.04
C CYS A 29 0.68 33.50 -32.00
N ALA A 30 1.66 32.67 -32.33
CA ALA A 30 1.49 31.49 -33.19
C ALA A 30 0.98 30.25 -32.44
N THR A 31 0.96 30.27 -31.10
CA THR A 31 0.51 29.16 -30.23
C THR A 31 -0.80 29.45 -29.49
N TRP A 32 -1.54 30.48 -29.92
CA TRP A 32 -2.87 30.83 -29.39
C TRP A 32 -4.00 30.40 -30.33
N CYS A 33 -3.91 29.19 -30.88
CA CYS A 33 -5.10 28.56 -31.43
C CYS A 33 -5.98 28.09 -30.27
N ASP A 34 -7.29 28.39 -30.34
CA ASP A 34 -8.29 27.89 -29.37
C ASP A 34 -8.57 26.38 -29.58
N ALA A 35 -7.51 25.57 -29.64
CA ALA A 35 -7.63 24.13 -29.79
C ALA A 35 -8.09 23.51 -28.47
N ILE A 36 -9.03 22.59 -28.59
CA ILE A 36 -9.42 21.65 -27.54
C ILE A 36 -9.19 20.28 -28.15
N SER A 37 -8.25 19.52 -27.59
CA SER A 37 -7.92 18.18 -28.07
C SER A 37 -8.17 17.13 -26.97
N ILE A 38 -8.54 15.92 -27.38
CA ILE A 38 -8.70 14.78 -26.48
C ILE A 38 -7.64 13.76 -26.82
N ARG A 39 -6.85 13.36 -25.83
CA ARG A 39 -5.91 12.23 -25.94
C ARG A 39 -6.43 11.08 -25.10
N ALA A 40 -6.44 9.88 -25.68
CA ALA A 40 -6.80 8.65 -25.00
C ALA A 40 -5.71 7.60 -25.26
N GLY A 41 -5.48 6.74 -24.28
CA GLY A 41 -4.46 5.70 -24.37
C GLY A 41 -4.59 4.65 -23.27
N PHE A 42 -3.63 3.74 -23.22
CA PHE A 42 -3.49 2.76 -22.15
C PHE A 42 -2.05 2.75 -21.68
N TYR A 43 -1.84 2.62 -20.38
CA TYR A 43 -0.52 2.41 -19.82
C TYR A 43 -0.56 1.36 -18.70
N GLY A 44 0.54 0.62 -18.58
CA GLY A 44 0.79 -0.32 -17.50
C GLY A 44 1.98 0.15 -16.68
N ASP A 45 1.94 -0.13 -15.39
CA ASP A 45 2.98 0.16 -14.42
C ASP A 45 3.38 -1.08 -13.63
N TYR A 46 4.65 -1.12 -13.25
CA TYR A 46 5.18 -2.01 -12.25
C TYR A 46 6.31 -1.29 -11.48
N VAL A 47 6.06 -0.98 -10.21
CA VAL A 47 7.07 -0.44 -9.30
C VAL A 47 7.41 -1.49 -8.26
N PHE A 48 8.69 -1.81 -8.12
CA PHE A 48 9.23 -2.83 -7.21
C PHE A 48 10.22 -2.19 -6.21
N ASP A 49 10.68 -2.97 -5.23
CA ASP A 49 11.70 -2.57 -4.24
C ASP A 49 11.38 -1.25 -3.49
N ARG A 50 10.10 -1.00 -3.18
CA ARG A 50 9.71 0.14 -2.35
C ARG A 50 9.89 -0.17 -0.86
N VAL A 51 10.81 0.54 -0.23
CA VAL A 51 10.90 0.57 1.25
C VAL A 51 9.78 1.44 1.83
N LEU A 52 8.78 0.81 2.45
CA LEU A 52 7.67 1.51 3.13
C LEU A 52 7.97 1.63 4.63
N LYS A 53 7.79 2.82 5.21
CA LYS A 53 7.84 2.99 6.66
C LYS A 53 6.49 2.60 7.27
N THR A 54 6.51 1.79 8.32
CA THR A 54 5.30 1.47 9.10
C THR A 54 4.83 2.69 9.91
N ASP A 55 3.54 3.03 9.82
CA ASP A 55 2.90 4.04 10.66
C ASP A 55 1.96 3.34 11.65
N VAL A 56 2.43 3.20 12.89
CA VAL A 56 1.74 2.50 13.98
C VAL A 56 1.96 3.24 15.29
N THR A 57 1.13 2.99 16.31
CA THR A 57 1.36 3.52 17.65
C THR A 57 2.68 3.01 18.23
N LYS A 58 3.38 3.85 19.00
CA LYS A 58 4.62 3.46 19.69
C LYS A 58 4.39 2.31 20.66
N THR A 59 3.22 2.27 21.30
CA THR A 59 2.85 1.24 22.26
C THR A 59 1.61 0.46 21.84
N VAL A 60 1.46 -0.72 22.43
CA VAL A 60 0.26 -1.57 22.41
C VAL A 60 -0.14 -1.81 23.87
N ASP A 61 -1.39 -1.49 24.22
CA ASP A 61 -1.84 -1.45 25.62
C ASP A 61 -2.71 -2.65 26.03
N ASP A 62 -3.06 -3.53 25.08
CA ASP A 62 -3.97 -4.67 25.26
C ASP A 62 -3.28 -6.05 25.19
N MET A 63 -1.95 -6.08 25.33
CA MET A 63 -1.18 -7.33 25.46
C MET A 63 -0.89 -7.66 26.92
N ALA A 64 -0.61 -8.94 27.23
CA ALA A 64 -0.05 -9.31 28.53
C ALA A 64 1.45 -8.95 28.60
N ALA A 65 1.97 -8.86 29.83
CA ALA A 65 3.37 -8.56 30.12
C ALA A 65 4.36 -9.47 29.37
N ALA A 66 5.56 -8.95 29.10
CA ALA A 66 6.59 -9.70 28.38
C ALA A 66 7.11 -10.89 29.20
N LEU A 67 7.31 -12.03 28.51
CA LEU A 67 8.15 -13.10 29.05
C LEU A 67 9.59 -12.61 29.15
N THR A 68 10.20 -12.80 30.32
CA THR A 68 11.61 -12.51 30.62
C THR A 68 12.39 -13.80 30.89
N THR A 69 13.72 -13.76 30.77
CA THR A 69 14.59 -14.90 31.10
C THR A 69 14.47 -15.26 32.59
N GLY A 70 13.88 -16.42 32.89
CA GLY A 70 13.57 -16.84 34.26
C GLY A 70 12.08 -16.73 34.65
N THR A 71 11.21 -16.28 33.74
CA THR A 71 9.76 -16.32 33.98
C THR A 71 9.28 -17.77 33.99
N GLY A 72 8.67 -18.19 35.11
CA GLY A 72 7.91 -19.43 35.17
C GLY A 72 6.58 -19.31 34.40
N ALA A 73 5.69 -20.28 34.58
CA ALA A 73 4.41 -20.28 33.88
C ALA A 73 3.51 -19.11 34.33
N VAL A 74 2.99 -18.32 33.38
CA VAL A 74 2.33 -17.02 33.60
C VAL A 74 0.80 -17.08 33.51
N ASP A 75 0.16 -16.21 34.28
CA ASP A 75 -1.27 -15.94 34.17
C ASP A 75 -1.49 -14.73 33.25
N ALA A 76 -1.58 -14.98 31.94
CA ALA A 76 -1.57 -13.95 30.90
C ALA A 76 -2.92 -13.21 30.75
N VAL A 77 -3.53 -12.79 31.86
CA VAL A 77 -4.88 -12.17 31.88
C VAL A 77 -4.87 -10.66 32.18
N ALA A 78 -3.77 -10.14 32.71
CA ALA A 78 -3.60 -8.71 32.97
C ALA A 78 -2.96 -8.00 31.77
N ALA A 79 -3.64 -6.97 31.26
CA ALA A 79 -3.10 -6.11 30.21
C ALA A 79 -1.94 -5.24 30.74
N ALA A 80 -0.96 -4.98 29.88
CA ALA A 80 0.21 -4.17 30.15
C ALA A 80 0.61 -3.41 28.88
N THR A 81 0.98 -2.14 29.03
CA THR A 81 1.58 -1.32 27.96
C THR A 81 2.92 -1.92 27.52
N ARG A 82 3.10 -2.09 26.20
CA ARG A 82 4.32 -2.61 25.59
C ARG A 82 4.77 -1.74 24.44
N ASP A 83 6.08 -1.64 24.20
CA ASP A 83 6.59 -1.12 22.94
C ASP A 83 6.11 -2.01 21.78
N ASN A 84 5.59 -1.38 20.72
CA ASN A 84 5.07 -2.05 19.54
C ASN A 84 6.22 -2.49 18.62
N ALA A 85 6.31 -3.79 18.32
CA ALA A 85 7.41 -4.34 17.51
C ALA A 85 7.53 -3.71 16.11
N ALA A 86 6.41 -3.30 15.50
CA ALA A 86 6.41 -2.62 14.21
C ALA A 86 6.77 -1.13 14.30
N TYR A 87 6.88 -0.51 15.48
CA TYR A 87 7.13 0.93 15.55
C TYR A 87 8.50 1.31 15.00
N GLY A 88 8.53 2.20 14.00
CA GLY A 88 9.76 2.62 13.33
C GLY A 88 10.40 1.54 12.45
N LYS A 89 9.66 0.48 12.09
CA LYS A 89 10.11 -0.55 11.16
C LYS A 89 9.84 -0.16 9.71
N HIS A 90 10.31 -1.03 8.82
CA HIS A 90 10.15 -0.89 7.38
C HIS A 90 9.66 -2.20 6.78
N ILE A 91 8.74 -2.10 5.82
CA ILE A 91 8.47 -3.16 4.85
C ILE A 91 9.52 -2.95 3.77
N HIS A 92 10.40 -3.94 3.60
CA HIS A 92 11.59 -3.80 2.78
C HIS A 92 11.32 -4.00 1.29
N ASP A 93 10.41 -4.90 0.98
CA ASP A 93 10.06 -5.28 -0.38
C ASP A 93 8.56 -5.05 -0.55
N ALA A 94 8.21 -4.06 -1.38
CA ALA A 94 6.83 -3.79 -1.75
C ALA A 94 6.76 -3.50 -3.25
N GLU A 95 5.96 -4.31 -3.93
CA GLU A 95 5.67 -4.21 -5.36
C GLU A 95 4.25 -3.69 -5.56
N TRP A 96 4.06 -2.90 -6.60
CA TRP A 96 2.78 -2.33 -6.97
C TRP A 96 2.63 -2.29 -8.48
N ALA A 97 1.66 -3.03 -9.00
CA ALA A 97 1.32 -3.06 -10.41
C ALA A 97 0.05 -2.24 -10.65
N THR A 98 0.02 -1.49 -11.76
CA THR A 98 -1.22 -0.85 -12.24
C THR A 98 -1.39 -1.07 -13.74
N ASN A 99 -2.64 -1.09 -14.21
CA ASN A 99 -2.96 -1.10 -15.63
C ASN A 99 -4.20 -0.24 -15.83
N ALA A 100 -4.08 0.86 -16.57
CA ALA A 100 -5.12 1.87 -16.67
C ALA A 100 -5.30 2.40 -18.10
N ALA A 101 -6.56 2.68 -18.43
CA ALA A 101 -6.90 3.59 -19.50
C ALA A 101 -6.60 5.03 -19.05
N TYR A 102 -6.06 5.84 -19.96
CA TYR A 102 -5.80 7.26 -19.80
C TYR A 102 -6.75 8.06 -20.68
N LEU A 103 -7.31 9.13 -20.13
CA LEU A 103 -8.04 10.14 -20.87
C LEU A 103 -7.55 11.52 -20.42
N ALA A 104 -7.18 12.37 -21.38
CA ALA A 104 -6.85 13.77 -21.15
C ALA A 104 -7.66 14.67 -22.06
N LEU A 105 -8.19 15.74 -21.48
CA LEU A 105 -8.72 16.90 -22.17
C LEU A 105 -7.66 17.99 -22.12
N ASN A 106 -7.12 18.34 -23.27
CA ASN A 106 -6.32 19.54 -23.44
C ASN A 106 -7.22 20.75 -23.69
N ILE A 107 -6.84 21.88 -23.12
CA ILE A 107 -7.50 23.17 -23.27
C ILE A 107 -6.41 24.21 -23.59
N TRP A 108 -6.57 24.88 -24.74
CA TRP A 108 -5.71 25.99 -25.19
C TRP A 108 -4.21 25.64 -25.29
N ASP A 109 -3.90 24.37 -25.59
CA ASP A 109 -2.55 23.80 -25.73
C ASP A 109 -1.59 24.05 -24.53
N ARG A 110 -2.14 24.51 -23.40
CA ARG A 110 -1.41 24.94 -22.20
C ARG A 110 -1.82 24.22 -20.93
N PHE A 111 -3.00 23.61 -20.91
CA PHE A 111 -3.57 22.96 -19.73
C PHE A 111 -4.21 21.62 -20.11
N ASP A 112 -3.77 20.55 -19.47
CA ASP A 112 -4.43 19.24 -19.54
C ASP A 112 -5.10 18.92 -18.21
N VAL A 113 -6.38 18.57 -18.24
CA VAL A 113 -7.01 17.77 -17.18
C VAL A 113 -7.00 16.33 -17.64
N PHE A 114 -6.48 15.43 -16.81
CA PHE A 114 -6.42 14.01 -17.12
C PHE A 114 -6.97 13.16 -15.99
N CYS A 115 -7.59 12.03 -16.35
CA CYS A 115 -8.01 11.01 -15.41
C CYS A 115 -7.66 9.64 -15.96
N THR A 116 -7.43 8.70 -15.04
CA THR A 116 -7.17 7.31 -15.41
C THR A 116 -8.05 6.36 -14.64
N LEU A 117 -8.44 5.29 -15.32
CA LEU A 117 -9.38 4.28 -14.83
C LEU A 117 -8.79 2.91 -15.17
N GLY A 118 -8.62 2.07 -14.17
CA GLY A 118 -7.85 0.85 -14.34
C GLY A 118 -8.00 -0.12 -13.18
N ALA A 119 -7.01 -0.99 -13.04
CA ALA A 119 -6.86 -1.84 -11.89
C ALA A 119 -5.43 -1.83 -11.32
N SER A 120 -5.32 -2.09 -10.02
CA SER A 120 -4.05 -2.22 -9.31
C SER A 120 -4.04 -3.44 -8.40
N SER A 121 -2.87 -4.04 -8.25
CA SER A 121 -2.56 -5.10 -7.28
C SER A 121 -1.17 -4.87 -6.66
N GLY A 122 -0.95 -5.41 -5.48
CA GLY A 122 0.30 -5.25 -4.74
C GLY A 122 0.80 -6.54 -4.09
N TYR A 123 2.10 -6.55 -3.81
CA TYR A 123 2.79 -7.54 -3.01
C TYR A 123 3.62 -6.81 -1.96
N PHE A 124 3.63 -7.34 -0.74
CA PHE A 124 4.36 -6.75 0.39
C PHE A 124 5.06 -7.84 1.19
N LYS A 125 6.33 -7.62 1.51
CA LYS A 125 7.17 -8.56 2.23
C LYS A 125 8.08 -7.85 3.23
N ALA A 126 8.09 -8.35 4.45
CA ALA A 126 8.88 -7.81 5.55
C ALA A 126 9.18 -8.87 6.61
N GLY A 127 9.99 -8.47 7.60
CA GLY A 127 10.08 -9.19 8.86
C GLY A 127 8.72 -9.24 9.57
N SER A 128 8.48 -10.31 10.33
CA SER A 128 7.24 -10.48 11.11
C SER A 128 7.10 -9.45 12.26
N ASP A 129 8.18 -8.75 12.59
CA ASP A 129 8.17 -7.58 13.48
C ASP A 129 7.47 -6.37 12.84
N ALA A 130 7.67 -6.09 11.56
CA ALA A 130 7.02 -4.99 10.83
C ALA A 130 5.50 -5.19 10.65
N PHE A 131 5.02 -6.44 10.72
CA PHE A 131 3.60 -6.80 10.71
C PHE A 131 2.99 -7.00 12.11
N SER A 132 3.75 -6.74 13.19
CA SER A 132 3.34 -6.97 14.58
C SER A 132 2.70 -8.34 14.82
N VAL A 133 3.32 -9.41 14.31
CA VAL A 133 2.85 -10.77 14.58
C VAL A 133 3.01 -11.07 16.07
N VAL A 134 1.94 -11.53 16.73
CA VAL A 134 1.90 -11.80 18.17
C VAL A 134 1.57 -13.26 18.47
N GLY A 135 2.04 -13.75 19.61
CA GLY A 135 1.79 -15.09 20.12
C GLY A 135 1.50 -15.11 21.63
N LEU A 136 1.05 -16.26 22.11
CA LEU A 136 0.74 -16.53 23.51
C LEU A 136 1.48 -17.79 23.97
N PHE A 137 2.45 -17.64 24.86
CA PHE A 137 3.32 -18.75 25.33
C PHE A 137 3.37 -18.83 26.87
N GLY A 138 3.69 -20.03 27.38
CA GLY A 138 4.06 -20.25 28.78
C GLY A 138 2.93 -20.06 29.80
N LEU A 139 1.69 -20.42 29.46
CA LEU A 139 0.54 -20.30 30.39
C LEU A 139 0.69 -21.17 31.64
N LYS A 140 0.13 -20.70 32.76
CA LYS A 140 0.18 -21.38 34.07
C LYS A 140 -0.75 -22.61 34.16
N GLY A 141 -0.15 -23.78 34.42
CA GLY A 141 -0.83 -25.07 34.58
C GLY A 141 -0.76 -25.93 33.33
N ASP A 142 -1.32 -27.15 33.39
CA ASP A 142 -1.49 -28.02 32.22
C ASP A 142 -2.63 -27.50 31.32
N VAL A 143 -2.38 -26.40 30.62
CA VAL A 143 -3.39 -25.69 29.84
C VAL A 143 -3.65 -26.40 28.51
N THR A 144 -4.58 -27.35 28.51
CA THR A 144 -5.11 -28.00 27.30
C THR A 144 -6.04 -27.09 26.47
N THR A 145 -6.49 -25.95 27.04
CA THR A 145 -7.41 -25.00 26.40
C THR A 145 -7.11 -23.56 26.79
N VAL A 146 -6.84 -22.68 25.82
CA VAL A 146 -6.71 -21.23 26.05
C VAL A 146 -8.08 -20.65 26.44
N ALA A 147 -8.15 -19.85 27.51
CA ALA A 147 -9.38 -19.20 27.93
C ALA A 147 -9.58 -17.83 27.25
N GLN A 148 -10.83 -17.37 27.16
CA GLN A 148 -11.19 -16.08 26.54
C GLN A 148 -10.64 -14.85 27.30
N THR A 149 -9.98 -15.04 28.44
CA THR A 149 -9.29 -13.98 29.19
C THR A 149 -7.80 -13.89 28.89
N ASN A 150 -7.20 -14.85 28.17
CA ASN A 150 -5.76 -14.87 27.92
C ASN A 150 -5.36 -13.93 26.77
N LEU A 151 -4.54 -12.93 27.10
CA LEU A 151 -3.97 -11.96 26.17
C LEU A 151 -2.64 -12.47 25.59
N PRO A 152 -2.29 -12.14 24.33
CA PRO A 152 -0.98 -12.48 23.77
C PRO A 152 0.15 -11.76 24.53
N ASN A 153 1.28 -12.44 24.71
CA ASN A 153 2.38 -12.03 25.58
C ASN A 153 3.77 -12.03 24.91
N VAL A 154 3.86 -12.33 23.61
CA VAL A 154 5.12 -12.29 22.84
C VAL A 154 4.88 -11.66 21.46
N PHE A 155 5.84 -10.85 20.99
CA PHE A 155 5.95 -10.47 19.58
C PHE A 155 6.87 -11.46 18.87
N LEU A 156 6.41 -12.00 17.74
CA LEU A 156 7.15 -12.96 16.94
C LEU A 156 8.01 -12.21 15.93
N THR A 157 9.21 -11.81 16.34
CA THR A 157 10.13 -10.97 15.53
C THR A 157 11.08 -11.78 14.65
N GLN A 158 11.11 -13.10 14.78
CA GLN A 158 11.94 -14.02 14.00
C GLN A 158 11.09 -14.71 12.94
N GLY A 159 10.92 -14.05 11.80
CA GLY A 159 10.10 -14.56 10.70
C GLY A 159 9.96 -13.57 9.55
N VAL A 160 9.28 -14.04 8.51
CA VAL A 160 8.91 -13.29 7.31
C VAL A 160 7.38 -13.36 7.15
N VAL A 161 6.78 -12.25 6.75
CA VAL A 161 5.37 -12.17 6.35
C VAL A 161 5.31 -11.70 4.92
N GLU A 162 4.45 -12.35 4.13
CA GLU A 162 4.20 -12.02 2.73
C GLU A 162 2.70 -11.80 2.53
N LEU A 163 2.34 -10.72 1.86
CA LEU A 163 0.97 -10.30 1.65
C LEU A 163 0.75 -10.00 0.18
N TYR A 164 -0.21 -10.70 -0.42
CA TYR A 164 -0.66 -10.52 -1.80
C TYR A 164 -2.06 -9.90 -1.81
N THR A 165 -2.28 -8.89 -2.63
CA THR A 165 -3.61 -8.29 -2.81
C THR A 165 -4.33 -8.84 -4.04
N ASP A 166 -5.67 -8.73 -4.05
CA ASP A 166 -6.44 -8.91 -5.27
C ASP A 166 -6.18 -7.76 -6.27
N THR A 167 -6.58 -8.00 -7.52
CA THR A 167 -6.66 -6.98 -8.55
C THR A 167 -7.95 -6.20 -8.34
N SER A 168 -7.84 -4.93 -7.97
CA SER A 168 -8.98 -4.07 -7.67
C SER A 168 -9.01 -2.82 -8.52
N PHE A 169 -10.19 -2.19 -8.65
CA PHE A 169 -10.33 -0.94 -9.37
C PHE A 169 -9.45 0.17 -8.77
N SER A 170 -8.71 0.84 -9.64
CA SER A 170 -7.86 1.99 -9.33
C SER A 170 -8.24 3.16 -10.23
N TRP A 171 -8.20 4.36 -9.69
CA TRP A 171 -8.41 5.59 -10.47
C TRP A 171 -7.40 6.66 -10.10
N SER A 172 -7.18 7.59 -11.00
CA SER A 172 -6.49 8.84 -10.70
C SER A 172 -7.15 10.03 -11.38
N ILE A 173 -6.93 11.20 -10.83
CA ILE A 173 -7.21 12.48 -11.47
C ILE A 173 -5.99 13.38 -11.31
N GLY A 174 -5.67 14.15 -12.34
CA GLY A 174 -4.59 15.10 -12.33
C GLY A 174 -4.82 16.26 -13.29
N ALA A 175 -3.99 17.27 -13.13
CA ALA A 175 -3.89 18.39 -14.03
C ALA A 175 -2.43 18.75 -14.23
N ARG A 176 -2.08 19.18 -15.44
CA ARG A 176 -0.75 19.74 -15.75
C ARG A 176 -0.91 20.95 -16.65
N GLY A 177 0.00 21.91 -16.57
CA GLY A 177 -0.01 23.04 -17.48
C GLY A 177 1.15 24.00 -17.32
N ALA A 178 1.27 24.89 -18.31
CA ALA A 178 2.24 25.98 -18.32
C ALA A 178 1.86 27.06 -17.29
N LEU A 179 2.77 27.32 -16.34
CA LEU A 179 2.66 28.41 -15.37
C LEU A 179 3.24 29.71 -15.90
N TRP A 180 4.26 29.63 -16.76
CA TRP A 180 4.95 30.78 -17.32
C TRP A 180 5.65 30.43 -18.62
N GLU A 181 5.65 31.38 -19.56
CA GLU A 181 6.35 31.31 -20.83
C GLU A 181 7.06 32.64 -21.10
N CYS A 182 8.25 32.58 -21.68
CA CYS A 182 8.94 33.75 -22.23
C CYS A 182 9.82 33.32 -23.40
N GLY A 183 9.41 33.70 -24.61
CA GLY A 183 10.02 33.23 -25.84
C GLY A 183 10.08 31.70 -25.87
N CYS A 184 11.27 31.15 -26.02
CA CYS A 184 11.50 29.72 -26.14
C CYS A 184 11.47 28.94 -24.80
N ALA A 185 11.30 29.61 -23.65
CA ALA A 185 11.32 29.00 -22.33
C ALA A 185 9.90 28.78 -21.77
N THR A 186 9.63 27.60 -21.22
CA THR A 186 8.34 27.27 -20.58
C THR A 186 8.57 26.61 -19.22
N LEU A 187 7.91 27.14 -18.19
CA LEU A 187 7.81 26.54 -16.86
C LEU A 187 6.41 25.94 -16.71
N GLY A 188 6.33 24.65 -16.42
CA GLY A 188 5.08 23.95 -16.18
C GLY A 188 5.05 23.25 -14.83
N ALA A 189 3.84 22.99 -14.33
CA ALA A 189 3.60 22.17 -13.15
C ALA A 189 2.59 21.06 -13.45
N GLU A 190 2.67 19.98 -12.68
CA GLU A 190 1.72 18.87 -12.68
C GLU A 190 1.30 18.51 -11.25
N PHE A 191 0.09 18.00 -11.13
CA PHE A 191 -0.46 17.46 -9.89
C PHE A 191 -1.32 16.26 -10.21
N GLN A 192 -1.20 15.19 -9.41
CA GLN A 192 -2.01 13.98 -9.58
C GLN A 192 -2.34 13.38 -8.21
N TYR A 193 -3.57 12.90 -8.08
CA TYR A 193 -4.03 12.06 -6.98
C TYR A 193 -4.47 10.71 -7.54
N ALA A 194 -3.96 9.63 -6.97
CA ALA A 194 -4.35 8.26 -7.30
C ALA A 194 -4.86 7.52 -6.06
N GLN A 195 -5.89 6.70 -6.25
CA GLN A 195 -6.49 5.89 -5.19
C GLN A 195 -6.91 4.51 -5.69
N SER A 196 -6.73 3.50 -4.84
CA SER A 196 -7.37 2.19 -4.98
C SER A 196 -7.64 1.57 -3.61
N LYS A 197 -8.40 0.46 -3.57
CA LYS A 197 -8.68 -0.28 -2.33
C LYS A 197 -8.73 -1.79 -2.58
N PRO A 198 -7.59 -2.44 -2.88
CA PRO A 198 -7.55 -3.88 -3.01
C PRO A 198 -7.77 -4.58 -1.66
N LYS A 199 -8.31 -5.79 -1.74
CA LYS A 199 -8.43 -6.73 -0.63
C LYS A 199 -7.16 -7.55 -0.55
N VAL A 200 -6.85 -8.07 0.62
CA VAL A 200 -5.79 -9.09 0.75
C VAL A 200 -6.36 -10.41 0.23
N GLU A 201 -5.69 -11.01 -0.76
CA GLU A 201 -6.07 -12.29 -1.37
C GLU A 201 -5.31 -13.44 -0.70
N THR A 202 -4.05 -13.25 -0.29
CA THR A 202 -3.27 -14.27 0.44
C THR A 202 -2.32 -13.61 1.43
N LEU A 203 -2.26 -14.16 2.64
CA LEU A 203 -1.33 -13.78 3.70
C LEU A 203 -0.54 -15.03 4.12
N ASN A 204 0.77 -15.03 3.90
CA ASN A 204 1.69 -16.04 4.40
C ASN A 204 2.41 -15.50 5.65
N VAL A 205 2.46 -16.31 6.70
CA VAL A 205 3.25 -16.03 7.90
C VAL A 205 4.22 -17.19 8.10
N LEU A 206 5.52 -16.91 8.07
CA LEU A 206 6.60 -17.87 8.27
C LEU A 206 7.50 -17.38 9.41
N CYS A 207 7.21 -17.79 10.64
CA CYS A 207 8.01 -17.45 11.81
C CYS A 207 8.42 -18.70 12.59
N THR A 208 9.49 -18.61 13.39
CA THR A 208 10.06 -19.77 14.10
C THR A 208 9.03 -20.62 14.87
N PRO A 209 8.01 -20.05 15.54
CA PRO A 209 6.99 -20.84 16.25
C PRO A 209 5.65 -21.01 15.52
N ALA A 210 5.49 -20.53 14.27
CA ALA A 210 4.27 -20.73 13.49
C ALA A 210 4.49 -20.52 11.98
N GLN A 211 3.99 -21.46 11.16
CA GLN A 211 3.92 -21.32 9.71
C GLN A 211 2.51 -21.58 9.21
N PHE A 212 1.88 -20.59 8.59
CA PHE A 212 0.53 -20.72 8.03
C PHE A 212 0.27 -19.76 6.85
N THR A 213 -0.69 -20.15 6.02
CA THR A 213 -1.21 -19.33 4.91
C THR A 213 -2.71 -19.11 5.13
N VAL A 214 -3.18 -17.89 4.91
CA VAL A 214 -4.60 -17.52 4.93
C VAL A 214 -4.99 -17.00 3.56
N HIS A 215 -5.92 -17.69 2.89
CA HIS A 215 -6.55 -17.19 1.68
C HIS A 215 -7.74 -16.30 2.03
N LYS A 216 -7.87 -15.16 1.35
CA LYS A 216 -8.90 -14.12 1.57
C LYS A 216 -9.06 -13.77 3.05
N PRO A 217 -7.97 -13.43 3.77
CA PRO A 217 -7.98 -13.27 5.22
C PRO A 217 -9.07 -12.31 5.68
N ARG A 218 -9.83 -12.80 6.66
CA ARG A 218 -10.83 -12.03 7.40
C ARG A 218 -10.37 -11.87 8.84
N GLY A 219 -10.63 -10.69 9.39
CA GLY A 219 -10.19 -10.34 10.73
C GLY A 219 -11.13 -9.36 11.43
N TYR A 220 -10.78 -9.01 12.65
CA TYR A 220 -11.55 -8.13 13.51
C TYR A 220 -10.98 -6.71 13.41
N LYS A 221 -11.80 -5.76 12.93
CA LYS A 221 -11.42 -4.35 12.79
C LYS A 221 -11.56 -3.63 14.13
N ASN A 222 -10.56 -2.85 14.53
CA ASN A 222 -10.58 -2.02 15.76
C ASN A 222 -10.98 -2.80 17.04
N THR A 223 -10.66 -4.09 17.10
CA THR A 223 -11.06 -4.97 18.21
C THR A 223 -9.84 -5.25 19.11
N PRO A 224 -9.90 -4.91 20.41
CA PRO A 224 -8.80 -5.18 21.33
C PRO A 224 -8.60 -6.68 21.53
N PHE A 225 -7.45 -7.06 22.10
CA PHE A 225 -7.20 -8.42 22.55
C PHE A 225 -7.94 -8.65 23.88
N PRO A 226 -8.37 -9.90 24.15
CA PRO A 226 -8.19 -11.09 23.32
C PRO A 226 -9.26 -11.18 22.22
N LEU A 227 -8.89 -11.78 21.08
CA LEU A 227 -9.88 -12.09 20.03
C LEU A 227 -10.83 -13.21 20.52
N PRO A 228 -12.04 -13.32 19.94
CA PRO A 228 -12.98 -14.41 20.26
C PRO A 228 -12.40 -15.82 20.08
N LEU A 229 -12.85 -16.81 20.88
CA LEU A 229 -12.33 -18.20 20.84
C LEU A 229 -12.52 -18.89 19.47
N ASP A 230 -13.54 -18.49 18.71
CA ASP A 230 -13.86 -18.94 17.35
C ASP A 230 -13.01 -18.26 16.26
N ALA A 231 -12.20 -17.26 16.61
CA ALA A 231 -11.31 -16.57 15.68
C ALA A 231 -10.36 -17.55 14.97
N GLY A 232 -10.30 -17.45 13.64
CA GLY A 232 -9.53 -18.35 12.77
C GLY A 232 -10.27 -19.62 12.34
N THR A 233 -11.49 -19.85 12.82
CA THR A 233 -12.38 -20.95 12.35
C THR A 233 -13.43 -20.44 11.36
N GLU A 234 -14.13 -21.35 10.67
CA GLU A 234 -15.25 -20.98 9.79
C GLU A 234 -16.43 -20.33 10.53
N ALA A 235 -16.57 -20.57 11.83
CA ALA A 235 -17.63 -19.99 12.66
C ALA A 235 -17.39 -18.51 13.00
N ALA A 236 -16.20 -17.96 12.72
CA ALA A 236 -15.74 -16.62 13.11
C ALA A 236 -16.68 -15.48 12.67
N ALA A 237 -17.56 -15.08 13.58
CA ALA A 237 -18.54 -14.02 13.35
C ALA A 237 -17.91 -12.61 13.36
N ASN A 238 -18.63 -11.63 12.82
CA ASN A 238 -18.25 -10.20 12.80
C ASN A 238 -16.93 -9.83 12.09
N THR A 239 -16.28 -10.78 11.42
CA THR A 239 -15.03 -10.55 10.68
C THR A 239 -15.25 -9.77 9.37
N LYS A 240 -14.31 -8.89 9.02
CA LYS A 240 -14.24 -8.15 7.74
C LYS A 240 -13.06 -8.65 6.91
N SER A 241 -13.13 -8.56 5.58
CA SER A 241 -11.96 -8.78 4.73
C SER A 241 -10.87 -7.77 5.05
N ALA A 242 -9.61 -8.20 5.11
CA ALA A 242 -8.49 -7.28 5.14
C ALA A 242 -8.42 -6.50 3.80
N THR A 243 -8.22 -5.19 3.87
CA THR A 243 -8.10 -4.30 2.71
C THR A 243 -6.96 -3.34 2.91
N ILE A 244 -6.25 -3.01 1.84
CA ILE A 244 -5.22 -1.97 1.83
C ILE A 244 -5.79 -0.78 1.08
N GLN A 245 -5.88 0.38 1.73
CA GLN A 245 -6.27 1.63 1.08
C GLN A 245 -5.01 2.29 0.51
N TYR A 246 -4.92 2.39 -0.81
CA TYR A 246 -3.82 3.07 -1.50
C TYR A 246 -4.17 4.52 -1.74
N HIS A 247 -3.27 5.42 -1.37
CA HIS A 247 -3.34 6.84 -1.70
C HIS A 247 -1.98 7.30 -2.19
N GLU A 248 -1.90 7.91 -3.37
CA GLU A 248 -0.69 8.59 -3.81
C GLU A 248 -0.99 10.03 -4.24
N TRP A 249 -0.24 10.97 -3.65
CA TRP A 249 -0.15 12.34 -4.12
C TRP A 249 1.12 12.54 -4.93
N GLN A 250 1.01 13.28 -6.02
CA GLN A 250 2.13 13.70 -6.85
C GLN A 250 2.08 15.20 -7.10
N ALA A 251 3.24 15.83 -7.08
CA ALA A 251 3.42 17.19 -7.56
C ALA A 251 4.74 17.27 -8.34
N GLY A 252 4.71 17.92 -9.50
CA GLY A 252 5.90 18.09 -10.34
C GLY A 252 6.03 19.52 -10.84
N LEU A 253 7.27 19.92 -11.06
CA LEU A 253 7.64 21.19 -11.70
C LEU A 253 8.69 20.89 -12.76
N ALA A 254 8.51 21.41 -13.98
CA ALA A 254 9.45 21.22 -15.08
C ALA A 254 9.71 22.53 -15.83
N LEU A 255 10.97 22.75 -16.20
CA LEU A 255 11.41 23.84 -17.06
C LEU A 255 11.92 23.24 -18.38
N SER A 256 11.43 23.72 -19.51
CA SER A 256 11.92 23.36 -20.84
C SER A 256 12.38 24.58 -21.62
N TYR A 257 13.27 24.37 -22.60
CA TYR A 257 13.70 25.40 -23.53
C TYR A 257 13.73 24.86 -24.96
N ARG A 258 13.15 25.58 -25.92
CA ARG A 258 13.04 25.15 -27.33
C ARG A 258 14.27 25.61 -28.14
N LEU A 259 15.00 24.65 -28.71
CA LEU A 259 16.17 24.83 -29.58
C LEU A 259 15.88 24.26 -30.98
N ASN A 260 14.99 24.92 -31.72
CA ASN A 260 14.53 24.50 -33.05
C ASN A 260 13.95 23.06 -33.04
N MET A 261 14.74 22.03 -33.39
CA MET A 261 14.33 20.60 -33.32
C MET A 261 14.53 19.94 -31.95
N LEU A 262 15.30 20.53 -31.03
CA LEU A 262 15.63 19.93 -29.74
C LEU A 262 14.91 20.68 -28.62
N VAL A 263 14.35 19.96 -27.64
CA VAL A 263 13.73 20.57 -26.44
C VAL A 263 14.34 19.94 -25.18
N PRO A 264 15.49 20.44 -24.69
CA PRO A 264 15.95 20.10 -23.35
C PRO A 264 14.90 20.46 -22.29
N TYR A 265 14.74 19.58 -21.31
CA TYR A 265 13.93 19.82 -20.12
C TYR A 265 14.68 19.40 -18.85
N LEU A 266 14.33 20.03 -17.74
CA LEU A 266 14.69 19.63 -16.39
C LEU A 266 13.40 19.57 -15.55
N GLY A 267 13.18 18.49 -14.81
CA GLY A 267 11.99 18.32 -13.98
C GLY A 267 12.31 17.76 -12.61
N VAL A 268 11.58 18.23 -11.60
CA VAL A 268 11.55 17.67 -10.25
C VAL A 268 10.14 17.15 -10.01
N LYS A 269 10.02 15.89 -9.59
CA LYS A 269 8.75 15.28 -9.17
C LYS A 269 8.84 14.82 -7.72
N TRP A 270 7.88 15.23 -6.92
CA TRP A 270 7.63 14.73 -5.58
C TRP A 270 6.45 13.78 -5.59
N SER A 271 6.54 12.70 -4.82
CA SER A 271 5.48 11.72 -4.64
C SER A 271 5.43 11.27 -3.18
N ARG A 272 4.22 11.05 -2.68
CA ARG A 272 3.96 10.40 -1.39
C ARG A 272 2.85 9.37 -1.56
N ALA A 273 3.24 8.11 -1.51
CA ALA A 273 2.32 6.98 -1.39
C ALA A 273 2.04 6.64 0.09
N SER A 274 0.84 6.14 0.37
CA SER A 274 0.39 5.65 1.67
C SER A 274 -0.44 4.39 1.48
N PHE A 275 -0.29 3.44 2.40
CA PHE A 275 -0.99 2.16 2.42
C PHE A 275 -1.60 1.95 3.81
N ASP A 276 -2.92 2.01 3.93
CA ASP A 276 -3.63 1.85 5.22
C ASP A 276 -4.33 0.48 5.28
N ALA A 277 -4.01 -0.32 6.31
CA ALA A 277 -4.55 -1.66 6.55
C ALA A 277 -5.77 -1.69 7.50
N ASP A 278 -6.41 -0.54 7.76
CA ASP A 278 -7.68 -0.42 8.51
C ASP A 278 -7.63 -0.95 9.96
N ASN A 279 -6.43 -1.09 10.56
CA ASN A 279 -6.16 -1.69 11.88
C ASN A 279 -6.92 -3.02 12.12
N ILE A 280 -6.79 -3.94 11.17
CA ILE A 280 -7.42 -5.26 11.22
C ILE A 280 -6.53 -6.30 11.89
N ARG A 281 -7.10 -7.11 12.79
CA ARG A 281 -6.42 -8.23 13.44
C ARG A 281 -6.90 -9.57 12.90
N ILE A 282 -5.97 -10.35 12.37
CA ILE A 282 -6.23 -11.64 11.73
C ILE A 282 -5.70 -12.73 12.66
N ALA A 283 -6.54 -13.72 12.98
CA ALA A 283 -6.12 -14.89 13.74
C ALA A 283 -5.49 -15.94 12.81
N GLN A 284 -4.56 -16.74 13.34
CA GLN A 284 -4.07 -17.94 12.67
C GLN A 284 -5.26 -18.88 12.36
N PRO A 285 -5.31 -19.56 11.19
CA PRO A 285 -6.33 -20.55 10.89
C PRO A 285 -6.34 -21.69 11.91
N ARG A 286 -7.52 -22.04 12.40
CA ARG A 286 -7.75 -23.09 13.40
C ARG A 286 -8.79 -24.08 12.89
N LEU A 287 -8.57 -25.35 13.18
CA LEU A 287 -9.62 -26.36 13.04
C LEU A 287 -10.71 -26.07 14.07
N ALA A 288 -11.98 -26.30 13.70
CA ALA A 288 -13.07 -26.26 14.68
C ALA A 288 -12.84 -27.36 15.73
N ALA A 289 -13.35 -27.15 16.95
CA ALA A 289 -13.11 -28.08 18.06
C ALA A 289 -13.65 -29.51 17.80
N THR A 290 -14.63 -29.64 16.90
CA THR A 290 -15.19 -30.89 16.38
C THR A 290 -14.25 -31.62 15.41
N ASP A 291 -13.38 -30.89 14.73
CA ASP A 291 -12.54 -31.34 13.61
C ASP A 291 -11.04 -31.33 13.97
N ALA A 292 -10.72 -31.22 15.27
CA ALA A 292 -9.37 -31.24 15.83
C ALA A 292 -8.73 -32.64 15.77
N ILE A 293 -8.47 -33.10 14.54
CA ILE A 293 -7.76 -34.35 14.25
C ILE A 293 -6.43 -34.34 15.00
N LEU A 294 -6.14 -35.45 15.71
CA LEU A 294 -4.93 -35.64 16.52
C LEU A 294 -4.72 -34.62 17.65
N LYS A 295 -5.78 -33.94 18.14
CA LYS A 295 -5.73 -32.86 19.16
C LYS A 295 -4.93 -31.62 18.73
N LEU A 296 -4.66 -31.43 17.44
CA LEU A 296 -3.92 -30.26 16.96
C LEU A 296 -4.87 -29.07 16.82
N THR A 297 -4.53 -27.94 17.46
CA THR A 297 -5.38 -26.74 17.51
C THR A 297 -5.15 -25.76 16.36
N ALA A 298 -4.11 -25.99 15.56
CA ALA A 298 -3.78 -25.29 14.32
C ALA A 298 -3.01 -26.22 13.37
N TRP A 299 -3.01 -25.90 12.07
CA TRP A 299 -2.14 -26.58 11.11
C TRP A 299 -0.68 -26.18 11.35
N ASN A 300 0.21 -27.18 11.38
CA ASN A 300 1.65 -27.05 11.66
C ASN A 300 2.01 -26.49 13.07
N PRO A 301 1.66 -27.21 14.16
CA PRO A 301 1.99 -26.78 15.53
C PRO A 301 3.49 -26.92 15.80
N THR A 302 4.18 -25.80 15.90
CA THR A 302 5.65 -25.77 16.08
C THR A 302 6.09 -25.84 17.55
N PHE A 303 5.14 -25.82 18.49
CA PHE A 303 5.35 -26.01 19.92
C PHE A 303 4.26 -26.91 20.52
N LEU A 304 4.69 -27.99 21.19
CA LEU A 304 3.94 -28.82 22.14
C LEU A 304 4.54 -28.61 23.53
#